data_AF-A0A924W0Y5-F1
#
_entry.id   AF-A0A924W0Y5-F1
#
_cell.length_a   1.000
_cell.length_b   1.000
_cell.length_c   1.000
_cell.angle_alpha   90.00
_cell.angle_beta   90.00
_cell.angle_gamma   90.00
#
_symmetry.space_group_name_H-M   'P 1'
#
loop_
_entity.id
_entity.type
_entity.pdbx_description
1 polymer ?
#
loop_
_entity_poly.entity_id
_entity_poly.type
_entity_poly.pdbx_seq_one_letter_code
_entity_poly.pdbx_strand_id
1 'polypeptide(L)'
;APLLAIGALHFAGHGLADRYAAAGAFAVLAAMLCGLIALAALRRPTGLAALRVTLWVLTIGAFTAISSAIMLALPAPLAATAFAALALALCMLNLRLPDSAWRTFACVAAVCAAALAFESTQWLLAENAAWPAWALLGFGLAAPAAQLALGAAFANRAQAPVTTGLSELIAFVLGVCAANMLVRLYFSAGATVFAPIGFVEAGAHIVVWLAAALLIASRSRRGSTQARMGAASLLGVMALGAALFSGALWLTPYWSAHETAEAPLQHAPLGFLAPAILFFAHWVFWRARGSEVRTRIVFAAAAAGLAAFVALEVLREGALPDWASALIAAIAFALAIIINFAPGVVGHGPRGLYGEKNLHRERRRQHRA
;
A
#
# COMPACT_ATOMS: atom_id res chain seq x y z
N ALA A 1 27.37 -20.68 -14.45
CA ALA A 1 26.03 -20.65 -13.81
C ALA A 1 24.95 -20.10 -14.74
N PRO A 2 25.05 -18.90 -15.35
CA PRO A 2 24.03 -18.40 -16.28
C PRO A 2 23.87 -19.29 -17.52
N LEU A 3 24.99 -19.74 -18.11
CA LEU A 3 24.99 -20.70 -19.23
C LEU A 3 24.44 -22.08 -18.86
N LEU A 4 24.51 -22.48 -17.58
CA LEU A 4 23.91 -23.72 -17.08
C LEU A 4 22.39 -23.56 -16.91
N ALA A 5 21.92 -22.40 -16.46
CA ALA A 5 20.48 -22.07 -16.40
C ALA A 5 19.88 -21.90 -17.81
N ILE A 6 20.61 -21.26 -18.73
CA ILE A 6 20.24 -21.15 -20.16
C ILE A 6 20.27 -22.53 -20.82
N GLY A 7 21.28 -23.35 -20.55
CA GLY A 7 21.35 -24.73 -21.02
C GLY A 7 20.20 -25.57 -20.47
N ALA A 8 19.86 -25.44 -19.19
CA ALA A 8 18.70 -26.10 -18.60
C ALA A 8 17.36 -25.61 -19.21
N LEU A 9 17.21 -24.30 -19.49
CA LEU A 9 16.08 -23.73 -20.26
C LEU A 9 16.00 -24.31 -21.68
N HIS A 10 17.14 -24.41 -22.36
CA HIS A 10 17.23 -24.94 -23.71
C HIS A 10 16.89 -26.45 -23.75
N PHE A 11 17.39 -27.24 -22.79
CA PHE A 11 17.07 -28.66 -22.66
C PHE A 11 15.63 -28.90 -22.17
N ALA A 12 15.08 -28.04 -21.31
CA ALA A 12 13.68 -28.12 -20.89
C ALA A 12 12.73 -27.94 -22.08
N GLY A 13 13.06 -27.03 -23.01
CA GLY A 13 12.32 -26.86 -24.27
C GLY A 13 12.38 -28.05 -25.24
N HIS A 14 13.30 -29.01 -25.03
CA HIS A 14 13.48 -30.18 -25.90
C HIS A 14 13.23 -31.54 -25.20
N GLY A 15 12.97 -31.57 -23.88
CA GLY A 15 12.91 -32.84 -23.13
C GLY A 15 11.96 -32.90 -21.93
N LEU A 16 11.32 -31.79 -21.52
CA LEU A 16 10.35 -31.80 -20.41
C LEU A 16 8.99 -31.36 -20.94
N ALA A 17 8.23 -32.31 -21.49
CA ALA A 17 6.85 -32.08 -21.92
C ALA A 17 5.93 -31.59 -20.77
N ASP A 18 6.37 -31.76 -19.52
CA ASP A 18 5.67 -31.30 -18.31
C ASP A 18 6.36 -30.07 -17.70
N ARG A 19 5.61 -28.95 -17.64
CA ARG A 19 6.03 -27.69 -17.00
C ARG A 19 6.45 -27.87 -15.55
N TYR A 20 5.86 -28.83 -14.82
CA TYR A 20 6.20 -29.06 -13.42
C TYR A 20 7.54 -29.77 -13.26
N ALA A 21 7.88 -30.69 -14.17
CA ALA A 21 9.20 -31.30 -14.20
C ALA A 21 10.30 -30.27 -14.51
N ALA A 22 10.04 -29.34 -15.43
CA ALA A 22 10.93 -28.20 -15.70
C ALA A 22 11.10 -27.31 -14.47
N ALA A 23 10.00 -26.94 -13.80
CA ALA A 23 10.06 -26.17 -12.57
C ALA A 23 10.87 -26.87 -11.47
N GLY A 24 10.69 -28.19 -11.32
CA GLY A 24 11.46 -29.02 -10.39
C GLY A 24 12.97 -28.99 -10.68
N ALA A 25 13.36 -29.14 -11.94
CA ALA A 25 14.77 -29.06 -12.35
C ALA A 25 15.40 -27.69 -12.01
N PHE A 26 14.68 -26.60 -12.25
CA PHE A 26 15.14 -25.26 -11.88
C PHE A 26 15.23 -25.06 -10.36
N ALA A 27 14.28 -25.60 -9.59
CA ALA A 27 14.32 -25.55 -8.14
C ALA A 27 15.55 -26.30 -7.58
N VAL A 28 15.87 -27.46 -8.14
CA VAL A 28 17.08 -28.23 -7.77
C VAL A 28 18.35 -27.44 -8.12
N LEU A 29 18.42 -26.83 -9.31
CA LEU A 29 19.55 -25.99 -9.71
C LEU A 29 19.73 -24.80 -8.75
N ALA A 30 18.65 -24.11 -8.39
CA ALA A 30 18.68 -23.01 -7.43
C ALA A 30 19.19 -23.48 -6.06
N ALA A 31 18.70 -24.63 -5.57
CA ALA A 31 19.12 -25.22 -4.31
C ALA A 31 20.62 -25.59 -4.32
N MET A 32 21.13 -26.16 -5.42
CA MET A 32 22.55 -26.46 -5.58
C MET A 32 23.42 -25.20 -5.53
N LEU A 33 23.03 -24.14 -6.25
CA LEU A 33 23.78 -22.88 -6.25
C LEU A 33 23.76 -22.19 -4.88
N CYS A 34 22.61 -22.20 -4.20
CA CYS A 34 22.49 -21.74 -2.81
C CYS A 34 23.34 -22.58 -1.84
N GLY A 35 23.39 -23.90 -2.03
CA GLY A 35 24.24 -24.81 -1.27
C GLY A 35 25.73 -24.49 -1.44
N LEU A 36 26.17 -24.20 -2.66
CA LEU A 36 27.55 -23.74 -2.93
C LEU A 36 27.87 -22.42 -2.21
N ILE A 37 26.95 -21.46 -2.22
CA ILE A 37 27.10 -20.19 -1.49
C ILE A 37 27.22 -20.46 0.01
N ALA A 38 26.34 -21.30 0.58
CA ALA A 38 26.35 -21.65 2.00
C ALA A 38 27.64 -22.37 2.41
N LEU A 39 28.09 -23.35 1.63
CA LEU A 39 29.36 -24.06 1.87
C LEU A 39 30.56 -23.10 1.81
N ALA A 40 30.56 -22.17 0.85
CA ALA A 40 31.61 -21.17 0.75
C ALA A 40 31.61 -20.18 1.93
N ALA A 41 30.42 -19.82 2.44
CA ALA A 41 30.28 -18.99 3.63
C ALA A 41 30.80 -19.68 4.90
N LEU A 42 30.58 -20.99 5.05
CA LEU A 42 31.00 -21.77 6.22
C LEU A 42 32.50 -22.08 6.25
N ARG A 43 33.12 -22.29 5.09
CA ARG A 43 34.52 -22.76 5.00
C ARG A 43 35.56 -21.65 5.08
N ARG A 44 35.21 -20.37 4.89
CA ARG A 44 36.20 -19.29 4.78
C ARG A 44 36.23 -18.41 6.03
N PRO A 45 37.42 -18.11 6.59
CA PRO A 45 37.55 -17.25 7.77
C PRO A 45 37.10 -15.80 7.51
N THR A 46 37.14 -15.35 6.26
CA THR A 46 36.66 -14.04 5.82
C THR A 46 35.18 -14.05 5.37
N GLY A 47 34.48 -15.18 5.50
CA GLY A 47 33.09 -15.35 5.10
C GLY A 47 32.82 -15.09 3.60
N LEU A 48 31.66 -14.50 3.29
CA LEU A 48 31.22 -14.19 1.92
C LEU A 48 32.07 -13.12 1.20
N ALA A 49 32.78 -12.26 1.95
CA ALA A 49 33.53 -11.14 1.38
C ALA A 49 34.63 -11.59 0.38
N ALA A 50 35.11 -12.82 0.52
CA ALA A 50 36.12 -13.38 -0.39
C ALA A 50 35.56 -13.85 -1.75
N LEU A 51 34.24 -13.97 -1.89
CA LEU A 51 33.62 -14.42 -3.13
C LEU A 51 33.45 -13.28 -4.15
N ARG A 52 33.31 -12.01 -3.70
CA ARG A 52 33.17 -10.81 -4.56
C ARG A 52 32.25 -11.07 -5.78
N VAL A 53 32.80 -11.05 -6.99
CA VAL A 53 32.08 -11.27 -8.26
C VAL A 53 31.45 -12.67 -8.34
N THR A 54 32.11 -13.69 -7.78
CA THR A 54 31.60 -15.06 -7.74
C THR A 54 30.29 -15.15 -6.96
N LEU A 55 30.13 -14.38 -5.88
CA LEU A 55 28.86 -14.34 -5.14
C LEU A 55 27.74 -13.82 -6.05
N TRP A 56 27.99 -12.71 -6.75
CA TRP A 56 27.04 -12.15 -7.69
C TRP A 56 26.64 -13.13 -8.80
N VAL A 57 27.61 -13.82 -9.41
CA VAL A 57 27.34 -14.80 -10.48
C VAL A 57 26.51 -15.98 -9.96
N LEU A 58 26.84 -16.50 -8.77
CA LEU A 58 26.09 -17.60 -8.16
C LEU A 58 24.67 -17.15 -7.77
N THR A 59 24.53 -15.97 -7.17
CA THR A 59 23.24 -15.43 -6.75
C THR A 59 22.35 -15.10 -7.95
N ILE A 60 22.90 -14.53 -9.03
CA ILE A 60 22.17 -14.33 -10.30
C ILE A 60 21.65 -15.68 -10.81
N GLY A 61 22.53 -16.69 -10.90
CA GLY A 61 22.14 -18.02 -11.38
C GLY A 61 21.05 -18.66 -10.52
N ALA A 62 21.19 -18.58 -9.20
CA ALA A 62 20.21 -19.13 -8.25
C ALA A 62 18.87 -18.39 -8.35
N PHE A 63 18.92 -17.05 -8.44
CA PHE A 63 17.75 -16.20 -8.54
C PHE A 63 16.98 -16.44 -9.84
N THR A 64 17.67 -16.49 -10.97
CA THR A 64 17.05 -16.78 -12.26
C THR A 64 16.42 -18.17 -12.25
N ALA A 65 17.13 -19.18 -11.75
CA ALA A 65 16.60 -20.55 -11.65
C ALA A 65 15.34 -20.60 -10.78
N ILE A 66 15.36 -20.06 -9.55
CA ILE A 66 14.16 -20.09 -8.70
C ILE A 66 13.02 -19.26 -9.28
N SER A 67 13.30 -18.13 -9.94
CA SER A 67 12.29 -17.31 -10.60
C SER A 67 11.62 -18.08 -11.74
N SER A 68 12.39 -18.79 -12.56
CA SER A 68 11.86 -19.67 -13.61
C SER A 68 11.02 -20.81 -13.02
N ALA A 69 11.45 -21.42 -11.91
CA ALA A 69 10.66 -22.44 -11.22
C ALA A 69 9.31 -21.91 -10.75
N ILE A 70 9.29 -20.73 -10.12
CA ILE A 70 8.06 -20.06 -9.65
C ILE A 70 7.13 -19.79 -10.84
N MET A 71 7.65 -19.24 -11.94
CA MET A 71 6.83 -18.88 -13.11
C MET A 71 6.28 -20.07 -13.89
N LEU A 72 6.97 -21.21 -13.87
CA LEU A 72 6.49 -22.42 -14.53
C LEU A 72 5.50 -23.21 -13.68
N ALA A 73 5.68 -23.23 -12.35
CA ALA A 73 4.89 -24.06 -11.45
C ALA A 73 3.65 -23.37 -10.88
N LEU A 74 3.72 -22.05 -10.63
CA LEU A 74 2.72 -21.37 -9.81
C LEU A 74 1.86 -20.40 -10.63
N PRO A 75 0.52 -20.41 -10.44
CA PRO A 75 -0.34 -19.35 -10.97
C PRO A 75 -0.05 -18.01 -10.29
N ALA A 76 -0.42 -16.90 -10.93
CA ALA A 76 -0.10 -15.54 -10.50
C ALA A 76 -0.32 -15.25 -9.00
N PRO A 77 -1.44 -15.67 -8.35
CA PRO A 77 -1.66 -15.40 -6.93
C PRO A 77 -0.61 -16.09 -6.03
N LEU A 78 -0.32 -17.36 -6.30
CA LEU A 78 0.69 -18.12 -5.54
C LEU A 78 2.10 -17.65 -5.85
N ALA A 79 2.35 -17.28 -7.11
CA ALA A 79 3.64 -16.77 -7.55
C ALA A 79 3.97 -15.40 -6.93
N ALA A 80 2.98 -14.51 -6.76
CA ALA A 80 3.14 -13.25 -6.03
C ALA A 80 3.61 -13.48 -4.59
N THR A 81 2.95 -14.41 -3.88
CA THR A 81 3.35 -14.84 -2.53
C THR A 81 4.75 -15.47 -2.52
N ALA A 82 5.09 -16.30 -3.51
CA ALA A 82 6.40 -16.94 -3.59
C ALA A 82 7.54 -15.93 -3.79
N PHE A 83 7.34 -14.93 -4.66
CA PHE A 83 8.32 -13.86 -4.83
C PHE A 83 8.44 -12.94 -3.61
N ALA A 84 7.32 -12.64 -2.92
CA ALA A 84 7.37 -11.88 -1.68
C ALA A 84 8.07 -12.66 -0.55
N ALA A 85 7.86 -13.98 -0.48
CA ALA A 85 8.61 -14.86 0.41
C ALA A 85 10.11 -14.91 0.08
N LEU A 86 10.47 -14.93 -1.21
CA LEU A 86 11.86 -14.85 -1.67
C LEU A 86 12.50 -13.51 -1.27
N ALA A 87 11.78 -12.39 -1.45
CA ALA A 87 12.24 -11.07 -1.02
C ALA A 87 12.47 -11.02 0.50
N LEU A 88 11.55 -11.57 1.28
CA LEU A 88 11.66 -11.71 2.74
C LEU A 88 12.89 -12.55 3.12
N ALA A 89 13.06 -13.73 2.50
CA ALA A 89 14.19 -14.62 2.76
C ALA A 89 15.53 -13.94 2.48
N LEU A 90 15.64 -13.19 1.37
CA LEU A 90 16.83 -12.41 1.03
C LEU A 90 17.08 -11.27 2.02
N CYS A 91 16.03 -10.61 2.54
CA CYS A 91 16.17 -9.61 3.61
C CYS A 91 16.65 -10.23 4.92
N MET A 92 16.14 -11.41 5.30
CA MET A 92 16.61 -12.15 6.48
C MET A 92 18.06 -12.61 6.31
N LEU A 93 18.44 -13.04 5.10
CA LEU A 93 19.80 -13.45 4.79
C LEU A 93 20.75 -12.26 4.85
N ASN A 94 20.36 -11.08 4.34
CA ASN A 94 21.14 -9.84 4.47
C ASN A 94 21.33 -9.41 5.93
N LEU A 95 20.39 -9.72 6.83
CA LEU A 95 20.57 -9.45 8.26
C LEU A 95 21.67 -10.32 8.88
N ARG A 96 21.80 -11.58 8.45
CA ARG A 96 22.81 -12.52 8.96
C ARG A 96 24.17 -12.38 8.26
N LEU A 97 24.13 -12.15 6.95
CA LEU A 97 25.27 -12.10 6.05
C LEU A 97 25.14 -10.85 5.16
N PRO A 98 25.54 -9.67 5.64
CA PRO A 98 25.32 -8.42 4.93
C PRO A 98 26.03 -8.40 3.57
N ASP A 99 25.26 -8.23 2.49
CA ASP A 99 25.80 -8.06 1.14
C ASP A 99 24.82 -7.30 0.25
N SER A 100 25.37 -6.54 -0.70
CA SER A 100 24.63 -5.83 -1.75
C SER A 100 23.84 -6.75 -2.68
N ALA A 101 24.32 -7.97 -2.93
CA ALA A 101 23.64 -8.94 -3.80
C ALA A 101 22.24 -9.26 -3.25
N TRP A 102 22.15 -9.61 -1.96
CA TRP A 102 20.88 -9.93 -1.30
C TRP A 102 19.88 -8.80 -1.37
N ARG A 103 20.34 -7.57 -1.11
CA ARG A 103 19.51 -6.36 -1.16
C ARG A 103 18.96 -6.11 -2.55
N THR A 104 19.79 -6.31 -3.57
CA THR A 104 19.41 -6.10 -4.98
C THR A 104 18.36 -7.13 -5.40
N PHE A 105 18.62 -8.42 -5.16
CA PHE A 105 17.66 -9.47 -5.51
C PHE A 105 16.39 -9.44 -4.65
N ALA A 106 16.46 -8.94 -3.42
CA ALA A 106 15.26 -8.68 -2.61
C ALA A 106 14.37 -7.61 -3.25
N CYS A 107 14.98 -6.53 -3.78
CA CYS A 107 14.25 -5.50 -4.52
C CYS A 107 13.63 -6.07 -5.81
N VAL A 108 14.38 -6.86 -6.59
CA VAL A 108 13.86 -7.49 -7.82
C VAL A 108 12.70 -8.43 -7.49
N ALA A 109 12.85 -9.31 -6.50
CA ALA A 109 11.78 -10.19 -6.05
C ALA A 109 10.54 -9.42 -5.58
N ALA A 110 10.71 -8.31 -4.86
CA ALA A 110 9.58 -7.48 -4.44
C ALA A 110 8.82 -6.87 -5.63
N VAL A 111 9.54 -6.44 -6.68
CA VAL A 111 8.93 -5.95 -7.92
C VAL A 111 8.20 -7.06 -8.68
N CYS A 112 8.80 -8.25 -8.79
CA CYS A 112 8.14 -9.42 -9.38
C CYS A 112 6.86 -9.79 -8.60
N ALA A 113 6.90 -9.75 -7.27
CA ALA A 113 5.71 -9.97 -6.44
C ALA A 113 4.60 -8.96 -6.76
N ALA A 114 4.95 -7.68 -6.93
CA ALA A 114 3.99 -6.63 -7.30
C ALA A 114 3.38 -6.85 -8.70
N ALA A 115 4.20 -7.26 -9.68
CA ALA A 115 3.73 -7.52 -11.04
C ALA A 115 2.71 -8.66 -11.09
N LEU A 116 2.94 -9.74 -10.34
CA LEU A 116 2.02 -10.88 -10.30
C LEU A 116 0.80 -10.65 -9.42
N ALA A 117 0.95 -9.81 -8.38
CA ALA A 117 -0.17 -9.32 -7.60
C ALA A 117 -1.13 -8.47 -8.46
N PHE A 118 -0.59 -7.68 -9.39
CA PHE A 118 -1.39 -6.97 -10.39
C PHE A 118 -2.14 -7.96 -11.31
N GLU A 119 -1.47 -8.99 -11.82
CA GLU A 119 -2.13 -10.03 -12.62
C GLU A 119 -3.23 -10.76 -11.84
N SER A 120 -3.00 -11.10 -10.56
CA SER A 120 -4.02 -11.66 -9.68
C SER A 120 -5.22 -10.73 -9.48
N THR A 121 -5.01 -9.42 -9.53
CA THR A 121 -6.10 -8.43 -9.48
C THR A 121 -6.88 -8.42 -10.79
N GLN A 122 -6.21 -8.56 -11.94
CA GLN A 122 -6.88 -8.68 -13.24
C GLN A 122 -7.78 -9.92 -13.29
N TRP A 123 -7.33 -11.05 -12.72
CA TRP A 123 -8.17 -12.25 -12.62
C TRP A 123 -9.42 -12.00 -11.77
N LEU A 124 -9.27 -11.27 -10.66
CA LEU A 124 -10.42 -10.91 -9.81
C LEU A 124 -11.43 -10.05 -10.58
N LEU A 125 -10.94 -9.08 -11.36
CA LEU A 125 -11.76 -8.18 -12.16
C LEU A 125 -12.37 -8.88 -13.39
N ALA A 126 -11.75 -9.93 -13.93
CA ALA A 126 -12.27 -10.62 -15.10
C ALA A 126 -13.58 -11.40 -14.83
N GLU A 127 -14.02 -11.52 -13.57
CA GLU A 127 -15.25 -12.21 -13.11
C GLU A 127 -15.42 -13.67 -13.56
N ASN A 128 -14.40 -14.26 -14.20
CA ASN A 128 -14.40 -15.62 -14.71
C ASN A 128 -13.23 -16.45 -14.16
N ALA A 129 -12.57 -15.96 -13.10
CA ALA A 129 -11.43 -16.64 -12.53
C ALA A 129 -11.83 -18.01 -11.99
N ALA A 130 -11.05 -19.03 -12.32
CA ALA A 130 -11.20 -20.38 -11.76
C ALA A 130 -10.93 -20.47 -10.24
N TRP A 131 -10.59 -19.34 -9.61
CA TRP A 131 -10.22 -19.22 -8.21
C TRP A 131 -11.26 -18.40 -7.46
N PRO A 132 -11.63 -18.77 -6.22
CA PRO A 132 -12.53 -17.97 -5.42
C PRO A 132 -11.88 -16.62 -5.05
N ALA A 133 -12.69 -15.55 -4.99
CA ALA A 133 -12.24 -14.19 -4.77
C ALA A 133 -11.36 -14.02 -3.51
N TRP A 134 -11.71 -14.71 -2.42
CA TRP A 134 -10.93 -14.66 -1.17
C TRP A 134 -9.50 -15.20 -1.36
N ALA A 135 -9.30 -16.18 -2.26
CA ALA A 135 -7.98 -16.76 -2.51
C ALA A 135 -7.13 -15.81 -3.36
N LEU A 136 -7.73 -15.13 -4.34
CA LEU A 136 -7.07 -14.08 -5.13
C LEU A 136 -6.66 -12.90 -4.24
N LEU A 137 -7.55 -12.45 -3.35
CA LEU A 137 -7.23 -11.42 -2.36
C LEU A 137 -6.13 -11.87 -1.38
N GLY A 138 -6.30 -13.06 -0.82
CA GLY A 138 -5.42 -13.60 0.21
C GLY A 138 -4.01 -13.84 -0.31
N PHE A 139 -3.86 -14.68 -1.33
CA PHE A 139 -2.55 -15.06 -1.87
C PHE A 139 -2.00 -14.04 -2.87
N GLY A 140 -2.86 -13.37 -3.64
CA GLY A 140 -2.42 -12.39 -4.64
C GLY A 140 -2.01 -11.04 -4.05
N LEU A 141 -2.64 -10.60 -2.95
CA LEU A 141 -2.44 -9.26 -2.41
C LEU A 141 -2.05 -9.24 -0.92
N ALA A 142 -2.87 -9.81 -0.05
CA ALA A 142 -2.72 -9.65 1.40
C ALA A 142 -1.46 -10.35 1.95
N ALA A 143 -1.22 -11.61 1.57
CA ALA A 143 -0.04 -12.37 1.95
C ALA A 143 1.27 -11.73 1.45
N PRO A 144 1.42 -11.37 0.15
CA PRO A 144 2.64 -10.71 -0.32
C PRO A 144 2.83 -9.32 0.34
N ALA A 145 1.76 -8.57 0.60
CA ALA A 145 1.85 -7.32 1.36
C ALA A 145 2.45 -7.55 2.77
N ALA A 146 1.95 -8.56 3.50
CA ALA A 146 2.44 -8.89 4.83
C ALA A 146 3.91 -9.36 4.81
N GLN A 147 4.27 -10.22 3.86
CA GLN A 147 5.64 -10.71 3.69
C GLN A 147 6.62 -9.58 3.35
N LEU A 148 6.24 -8.65 2.46
CA LEU A 148 7.06 -7.49 2.13
C LEU A 148 7.17 -6.49 3.28
N ALA A 149 6.11 -6.32 4.08
CA ALA A 149 6.17 -5.51 5.30
C ALA A 149 7.12 -6.12 6.35
N LEU A 150 7.13 -7.45 6.50
CA LEU A 150 8.11 -8.15 7.32
C LEU A 150 9.52 -8.01 6.74
N GLY A 151 9.68 -8.15 5.42
CA GLY A 151 10.95 -7.98 4.72
C GLY A 151 11.55 -6.59 4.94
N ALA A 152 10.72 -5.55 4.85
CA ALA A 152 11.09 -4.18 5.18
C ALA A 152 11.60 -4.03 6.62
N ALA A 153 10.96 -4.69 7.59
CA ALA A 153 11.39 -4.66 8.98
C ALA A 153 12.79 -5.30 9.17
N PHE A 154 13.06 -6.41 8.49
CA PHE A 154 14.39 -7.03 8.48
C PHE A 154 15.43 -6.17 7.75
N ALA A 155 15.10 -5.62 6.59
CA ALA A 155 15.98 -4.71 5.84
C ALA A 155 16.32 -3.45 6.67
N ASN A 156 15.36 -2.94 7.46
CA ASN A 156 15.58 -1.79 8.32
C ASN A 156 16.56 -2.13 9.47
N ARG A 157 16.41 -3.30 10.08
CA ARG A 157 17.38 -3.81 11.08
C ARG A 157 18.78 -3.98 10.48
N ALA A 158 18.85 -4.36 9.21
CA ALA A 158 20.10 -4.51 8.46
C ALA A 158 20.65 -3.19 7.86
N GLN A 159 20.08 -2.03 8.22
CA GLN A 159 20.50 -0.70 7.75
C GLN A 159 20.53 -0.59 6.20
N ALA A 160 19.54 -1.17 5.52
CA ALA A 160 19.40 -1.15 4.06
C ALA A 160 18.23 -0.23 3.63
N PRO A 161 18.40 1.11 3.62
CA PRO A 161 17.29 2.06 3.50
C PRO A 161 16.54 1.97 2.17
N VAL A 162 17.23 1.69 1.07
CA VAL A 162 16.62 1.53 -0.26
C VAL A 162 15.69 0.31 -0.29
N THR A 163 16.19 -0.84 0.17
CA THR A 163 15.40 -2.08 0.25
C THR A 163 14.22 -1.91 1.20
N THR A 164 14.43 -1.30 2.36
CA THR A 164 13.32 -0.96 3.29
C THR A 164 12.27 -0.08 2.62
N GLY A 165 12.68 1.03 2.00
CA GLY A 165 11.76 1.97 1.37
C GLY A 165 10.93 1.33 0.25
N LEU A 166 11.58 0.56 -0.64
CA LEU A 166 10.90 -0.12 -1.74
C LEU A 166 9.92 -1.19 -1.22
N SER A 167 10.36 -2.06 -0.30
CA SER A 167 9.49 -3.11 0.26
C SER A 167 8.32 -2.51 1.05
N GLU A 168 8.51 -1.41 1.78
CA GLU A 168 7.41 -0.69 2.44
C GLU A 168 6.43 -0.11 1.43
N LEU A 169 6.90 0.56 0.38
CA LEU A 169 6.05 1.16 -0.64
C LEU A 169 5.18 0.10 -1.32
N ILE A 170 5.79 -1.00 -1.76
CA ILE A 170 5.06 -2.10 -2.40
C ILE A 170 4.07 -2.74 -1.42
N ALA A 171 4.48 -2.98 -0.16
CA ALA A 171 3.57 -3.51 0.85
C ALA A 171 2.36 -2.58 1.09
N PHE A 172 2.55 -1.26 1.09
CA PHE A 172 1.44 -0.30 1.20
C PHE A 172 0.53 -0.36 -0.02
N VAL A 173 1.09 -0.37 -1.23
CA VAL A 173 0.29 -0.48 -2.47
C VAL A 173 -0.55 -1.76 -2.44
N LEU A 174 0.06 -2.92 -2.21
CA LEU A 174 -0.64 -4.20 -2.18
C LEU A 174 -1.69 -4.27 -1.07
N GLY A 175 -1.38 -3.77 0.13
CA GLY A 175 -2.32 -3.74 1.24
C GLY A 175 -3.52 -2.81 1.00
N VAL A 176 -3.28 -1.63 0.42
CA VAL A 176 -4.35 -0.70 0.04
C VAL A 176 -5.19 -1.27 -1.10
N CYS A 177 -4.57 -1.88 -2.11
CA CYS A 177 -5.29 -2.58 -3.18
C CYS A 177 -6.16 -3.71 -2.63
N ALA A 178 -5.63 -4.55 -1.72
CA ALA A 178 -6.39 -5.62 -1.07
C ALA A 178 -7.63 -5.07 -0.34
N ALA A 179 -7.47 -4.00 0.44
CA ALA A 179 -8.57 -3.38 1.16
C ALA A 179 -9.62 -2.76 0.22
N ASN A 180 -9.20 -2.11 -0.87
CA ASN A 180 -10.13 -1.57 -1.86
C ASN A 180 -10.86 -2.68 -2.62
N MET A 181 -10.18 -3.77 -2.99
CA MET A 181 -10.83 -4.90 -3.63
C MET A 181 -11.80 -5.63 -2.69
N LEU A 182 -11.51 -5.66 -1.38
CA LEU A 182 -12.45 -6.17 -0.37
C LEU A 182 -13.71 -5.31 -0.27
N VAL A 183 -13.57 -3.97 -0.23
CA VAL A 183 -14.70 -3.04 -0.30
C VAL A 183 -15.51 -3.30 -1.56
N ARG A 184 -14.83 -3.41 -2.71
CA ARG A 184 -15.47 -3.64 -4.00
C ARG A 184 -16.29 -4.93 -4.00
N LEU A 185 -15.72 -6.04 -3.56
CA LEU A 185 -16.43 -7.32 -3.49
C LEU A 185 -17.63 -7.30 -2.54
N TYR A 186 -17.52 -6.57 -1.44
CA TYR A 186 -18.62 -6.42 -0.48
C TYR A 186 -19.81 -5.69 -1.10
N PHE A 187 -19.57 -4.57 -1.81
CA PHE A 187 -20.64 -3.79 -2.42
C PHE A 187 -21.15 -4.35 -3.75
N SER A 188 -20.32 -5.07 -4.50
CA SER A 188 -20.68 -5.57 -5.83
C SER A 188 -21.31 -6.97 -5.82
N ALA A 189 -21.47 -7.59 -4.65
CA ALA A 189 -21.93 -8.98 -4.50
C ALA A 189 -21.17 -10.01 -5.39
N GLY A 190 -19.92 -9.70 -5.77
CA GLY A 190 -19.10 -10.50 -6.68
C GLY A 190 -19.00 -9.98 -8.12
N ALA A 191 -19.89 -9.11 -8.58
CA ALA A 191 -19.88 -8.50 -9.92
C ALA A 191 -19.00 -7.25 -9.99
N THR A 192 -17.69 -7.43 -9.79
CA THR A 192 -16.71 -6.33 -9.59
C THR A 192 -16.50 -5.38 -10.77
N VAL A 193 -16.89 -5.73 -11.99
CA VAL A 193 -16.79 -4.91 -13.21
C VAL A 193 -18.14 -4.36 -13.63
N PHE A 194 -19.22 -5.15 -13.53
CA PHE A 194 -20.52 -4.74 -14.06
C PHE A 194 -21.35 -3.87 -13.10
N ALA A 195 -21.19 -4.04 -11.79
CA ALA A 195 -21.93 -3.21 -10.84
C ALA A 195 -21.39 -1.76 -10.85
N PRO A 196 -22.19 -0.69 -10.97
CA PRO A 196 -21.65 0.65 -10.81
C PRO A 196 -21.17 0.89 -9.37
N ILE A 197 -20.22 1.80 -9.18
CA ILE A 197 -19.79 2.22 -7.84
C ILE A 197 -20.85 3.14 -7.26
N GLY A 198 -21.44 2.75 -6.13
CA GLY A 198 -22.42 3.56 -5.40
C GLY A 198 -21.78 4.68 -4.57
N PHE A 199 -22.58 5.64 -4.11
CA PHE A 199 -22.07 6.77 -3.31
C PHE A 199 -21.47 6.32 -1.97
N VAL A 200 -22.13 5.37 -1.28
CA VAL A 200 -21.64 4.81 -0.01
C VAL A 200 -20.35 4.00 -0.23
N GLU A 201 -20.25 3.25 -1.33
CA GLU A 201 -19.05 2.51 -1.71
C GLU A 201 -17.86 3.45 -1.98
N ALA A 202 -18.09 4.57 -2.70
CA ALA A 202 -17.07 5.60 -2.90
C ALA A 202 -16.57 6.17 -1.56
N GLY A 203 -17.48 6.44 -0.62
CA GLY A 203 -17.14 6.82 0.76
C GLY A 203 -16.26 5.77 1.47
N ALA A 204 -16.56 4.47 1.30
CA ALA A 204 -15.76 3.39 1.88
C ALA A 204 -14.34 3.32 1.30
N HIS A 205 -14.17 3.54 -0.01
CA HIS A 205 -12.84 3.62 -0.63
C HIS A 205 -12.02 4.80 -0.08
N ILE A 206 -12.65 5.98 0.08
CA ILE A 206 -12.02 7.16 0.70
C ILE A 206 -11.57 6.84 2.13
N VAL A 207 -12.41 6.14 2.91
CA VAL A 207 -12.08 5.69 4.27
C VAL A 207 -10.87 4.77 4.28
N VAL A 208 -10.76 3.82 3.33
CA VAL A 208 -9.58 2.95 3.22
C VAL A 208 -8.30 3.77 3.04
N TRP A 209 -8.30 4.75 2.13
CA TRP A 209 -7.13 5.59 1.88
C TRP A 209 -6.77 6.47 3.08
N LEU A 210 -7.76 7.05 3.74
CA LEU A 210 -7.58 7.84 4.97
C LEU A 210 -7.03 6.98 6.11
N ALA A 211 -7.61 5.80 6.36
CA ALA A 211 -7.14 4.89 7.40
C ALA A 211 -5.69 4.46 7.14
N ALA A 212 -5.37 4.07 5.90
CA ALA A 212 -4.02 3.72 5.50
C ALA A 212 -3.05 4.90 5.69
N ALA A 213 -3.43 6.11 5.28
CA ALA A 213 -2.61 7.31 5.46
C ALA A 213 -2.27 7.57 6.94
N LEU A 214 -3.25 7.47 7.84
CA LEU A 214 -3.04 7.62 9.29
C LEU A 214 -2.14 6.52 9.87
N LEU A 215 -2.39 5.26 9.52
CA LEU A 215 -1.60 4.13 10.01
C LEU A 215 -0.14 4.23 9.55
N ILE A 216 0.09 4.64 8.31
CA ILE A 216 1.44 4.85 7.76
C ILE A 216 2.10 6.06 8.45
N ALA A 217 1.40 7.19 8.55
CA ALA A 217 1.94 8.43 9.14
C ALA A 217 2.24 8.30 10.64
N SER A 218 1.39 7.59 11.40
CA SER A 218 1.60 7.34 12.83
C SER A 218 2.91 6.59 13.10
N ARG A 219 3.33 5.74 12.15
CA ARG A 219 4.57 4.96 12.20
C ARG A 219 5.71 5.56 11.38
N SER A 220 5.62 6.82 10.95
CA SER A 220 6.65 7.51 10.12
C SER A 220 8.08 7.48 10.70
N ARG A 221 8.23 7.29 12.02
CA ARG A 221 9.55 7.16 12.69
C ARG A 221 10.11 5.73 12.70
N ARG A 222 9.35 4.73 12.28
CA ARG A 222 9.74 3.31 12.27
C ARG A 222 9.88 2.84 10.82
N GLY A 223 11.11 2.83 10.28
CA GLY A 223 11.38 2.44 8.89
C GLY A 223 11.79 3.61 8.01
N SER A 224 11.46 3.57 6.71
CA SER A 224 11.81 4.65 5.80
C SER A 224 10.87 5.85 5.97
N THR A 225 11.33 6.88 6.68
CA THR A 225 10.55 8.09 6.94
C THR A 225 10.08 8.75 5.64
N GLN A 226 10.94 8.82 4.62
CA GLN A 226 10.60 9.42 3.33
C GLN A 226 9.49 8.62 2.61
N ALA A 227 9.63 7.30 2.51
CA ALA A 227 8.64 6.45 1.85
C ALA A 227 7.28 6.52 2.55
N ARG A 228 7.27 6.46 3.90
CA ARG A 228 6.04 6.52 4.71
C ARG A 228 5.35 7.87 4.61
N MET A 229 6.09 8.98 4.75
CA MET A 229 5.50 10.31 4.66
C MET A 229 5.02 10.64 3.25
N GLY A 230 5.74 10.17 2.22
CA GLY A 230 5.31 10.26 0.83
C GLY A 230 4.01 9.50 0.59
N ALA A 231 3.97 8.21 0.94
CA ALA A 231 2.78 7.37 0.78
C ALA A 231 1.56 7.90 1.54
N ALA A 232 1.74 8.31 2.81
CA ALA A 232 0.64 8.88 3.61
C ALA A 232 0.12 10.20 3.02
N SER A 233 1.01 11.04 2.48
CA SER A 233 0.59 12.31 1.86
C SER A 233 -0.14 12.04 0.54
N LEU A 234 0.34 11.11 -0.28
CA LEU A 234 -0.32 10.71 -1.54
C LEU A 234 -1.72 10.16 -1.28
N LEU A 235 -1.86 9.21 -0.36
CA LEU A 235 -3.16 8.64 0.03
C LEU A 235 -4.12 9.70 0.56
N GLY A 236 -3.62 10.64 1.39
CA GLY A 236 -4.42 11.76 1.89
C GLY A 236 -4.91 12.70 0.78
N VAL A 237 -4.06 13.00 -0.21
CA VAL A 237 -4.43 13.83 -1.37
C VAL A 237 -5.44 13.11 -2.27
N MET A 238 -5.25 11.81 -2.54
CA MET A 238 -6.20 11.01 -3.31
C MET A 238 -7.56 10.94 -2.61
N ALA A 239 -7.58 10.73 -1.29
CA ALA A 239 -8.80 10.74 -0.49
C ALA A 239 -9.52 12.08 -0.52
N LEU A 240 -8.79 13.19 -0.38
CA LEU A 240 -9.38 14.52 -0.47
C LEU A 240 -9.94 14.79 -1.86
N GLY A 241 -9.16 14.48 -2.91
CA GLY A 241 -9.58 14.66 -4.30
C GLY A 241 -10.83 13.85 -4.64
N ALA A 242 -10.88 12.58 -4.22
CA ALA A 242 -12.05 11.75 -4.41
C ALA A 242 -13.26 12.21 -3.58
N ALA A 243 -13.07 12.67 -2.34
CA ALA A 243 -14.17 13.24 -1.56
C ALA A 243 -14.76 14.48 -2.23
N LEU A 244 -13.92 15.37 -2.77
CA LEU A 244 -14.37 16.55 -3.54
C LEU A 244 -15.08 16.13 -4.82
N PHE A 245 -14.51 15.20 -5.58
CA PHE A 245 -15.11 14.70 -6.81
C PHE A 245 -16.46 14.02 -6.55
N SER A 246 -16.54 13.15 -5.55
CA SER A 246 -17.78 12.47 -5.17
C SER A 246 -18.84 13.44 -4.67
N GLY A 247 -18.44 14.45 -3.88
CA GLY A 247 -19.32 15.53 -3.45
C GLY A 247 -19.83 16.39 -4.60
N ALA A 248 -18.98 16.69 -5.59
CA ALA A 248 -19.39 17.43 -6.79
C ALA A 248 -20.39 16.62 -7.63
N LEU A 249 -20.17 15.31 -7.80
CA LEU A 249 -21.14 14.43 -8.46
C LEU A 249 -22.47 14.35 -7.72
N TRP A 250 -22.48 14.57 -6.39
CA TRP A 250 -23.71 14.63 -5.61
C TRP A 250 -24.60 15.85 -5.91
N LEU A 251 -24.01 16.92 -6.44
CA LEU A 251 -24.78 18.07 -6.95
C LEU A 251 -25.47 17.78 -8.29
N THR A 252 -25.36 16.55 -8.81
CA THR A 252 -25.93 16.10 -10.08
C THR A 252 -26.74 14.81 -9.88
N PRO A 253 -27.58 14.41 -10.86
CA PRO A 253 -28.32 13.13 -10.79
C PRO A 253 -27.45 11.86 -10.87
N TYR A 254 -26.12 11.99 -10.92
CA TYR A 254 -25.20 10.87 -11.14
C TYR A 254 -25.44 9.71 -10.15
N TRP A 255 -25.46 9.99 -8.85
CA TRP A 255 -25.60 8.92 -7.85
C TRP A 255 -26.97 8.26 -7.87
N SER A 256 -28.04 9.04 -7.99
CA SER A 256 -29.41 8.51 -8.08
C SER A 256 -29.62 7.61 -9.31
N ALA A 257 -28.88 7.86 -10.40
CA ALA A 257 -28.95 7.02 -11.59
C ALA A 257 -28.17 5.70 -11.47
N HIS A 258 -27.30 5.57 -10.47
CA HIS A 258 -26.39 4.43 -10.28
C HIS A 258 -26.57 3.74 -8.92
N GLU A 259 -27.56 4.14 -8.13
CA GLU A 259 -27.93 3.41 -6.91
C GLU A 259 -28.54 2.07 -7.28
N THR A 260 -27.90 0.99 -6.85
CA THR A 260 -28.40 -0.37 -7.00
C THR A 260 -29.25 -0.74 -5.79
N ALA A 261 -30.47 -1.21 -6.03
CA ALA A 261 -31.38 -1.67 -4.98
C ALA A 261 -30.86 -2.89 -4.18
N GLU A 262 -29.77 -3.50 -4.64
CA GLU A 262 -29.14 -4.68 -4.05
C GLU A 262 -27.89 -4.35 -3.20
N ALA A 263 -27.48 -3.07 -3.12
CA ALA A 263 -26.33 -2.71 -2.30
C ALA A 263 -26.59 -3.05 -0.81
N PRO A 264 -25.61 -3.64 -0.09
CA PRO A 264 -25.79 -4.07 1.30
C PRO A 264 -25.98 -2.90 2.28
N LEU A 265 -25.55 -1.69 1.90
CA LEU A 265 -25.74 -0.46 2.66
C LEU A 265 -26.31 0.63 1.75
N GLN A 266 -27.56 1.04 2.02
CA GLN A 266 -28.32 1.98 1.20
C GLN A 266 -28.50 3.37 1.83
N HIS A 267 -27.93 3.58 3.03
CA HIS A 267 -28.05 4.87 3.71
C HIS A 267 -27.05 5.87 3.12
N ALA A 268 -27.46 6.55 2.06
CA ALA A 268 -26.64 7.52 1.31
C ALA A 268 -25.84 8.52 2.18
N PRO A 269 -26.37 9.09 3.29
CA PRO A 269 -25.59 9.99 4.15
C PRO A 269 -24.27 9.39 4.67
N LEU A 270 -24.16 8.06 4.77
CA LEU A 270 -22.92 7.38 5.19
C LEU A 270 -21.74 7.66 4.25
N GLY A 271 -22.00 7.95 2.97
CA GLY A 271 -20.98 8.31 1.98
C GLY A 271 -20.19 9.57 2.37
N PHE A 272 -20.79 10.48 3.16
CA PHE A 272 -20.11 11.64 3.73
C PHE A 272 -19.63 11.42 5.16
N LEU A 273 -20.45 10.77 6.00
CA LEU A 273 -20.15 10.62 7.43
C LEU A 273 -18.87 9.81 7.66
N ALA A 274 -18.71 8.66 7.00
CA ALA A 274 -17.59 7.78 7.25
C ALA A 274 -16.23 8.43 6.89
N PRO A 275 -16.07 9.09 5.72
CA PRO A 275 -14.91 9.92 5.44
C PRO A 275 -14.71 11.07 6.45
N ALA A 276 -15.78 11.76 6.84
CA ALA A 276 -15.71 12.91 7.76
C ALA A 276 -15.10 12.52 9.12
N ILE A 277 -15.50 11.38 9.69
CA ILE A 277 -14.92 10.84 10.93
C ILE A 277 -13.41 10.64 10.79
N LEU A 278 -12.94 10.08 9.67
CA LEU A 278 -11.51 9.91 9.47
C LEU A 278 -10.76 11.20 9.16
N PHE A 279 -11.39 12.18 8.50
CA PHE A 279 -10.81 13.51 8.38
C PHE A 279 -10.66 14.19 9.75
N PHE A 280 -11.61 14.01 10.69
CA PHE A 280 -11.43 14.45 12.08
C PHE A 280 -10.26 13.74 12.77
N ALA A 281 -10.08 12.44 12.55
CA ALA A 281 -8.92 11.72 13.06
C ALA A 281 -7.60 12.28 12.50
N HIS A 282 -7.57 12.63 11.21
CA HIS A 282 -6.43 13.34 10.60
C HIS A 282 -6.22 14.73 11.21
N TRP A 283 -7.29 15.46 11.49
CA TRP A 283 -7.20 16.76 12.15
C TRP A 283 -6.50 16.63 13.50
N VAL A 284 -6.97 15.73 14.38
CA VAL A 284 -6.34 15.47 15.68
C VAL A 284 -4.86 15.08 15.51
N PHE A 285 -4.57 14.18 14.58
CA PHE A 285 -3.23 13.68 14.32
C PHE A 285 -2.25 14.78 13.86
N TRP A 286 -2.63 15.59 12.87
CA TRP A 286 -1.76 16.65 12.34
C TRP A 286 -1.68 17.85 13.28
N ARG A 287 -2.76 18.15 14.01
CA ARG A 287 -2.80 19.19 15.04
C ARG A 287 -1.77 18.92 16.13
N ALA A 288 -1.70 17.67 16.62
CA ALA A 288 -0.70 17.26 17.61
C ALA A 288 0.76 17.35 17.10
N ARG A 289 0.96 17.38 15.77
CA ARG A 289 2.28 17.49 15.13
C ARG A 289 2.63 18.91 14.68
N GLY A 290 1.76 19.89 14.90
CA GLY A 290 2.00 21.29 14.54
C GLY A 290 2.04 21.58 13.03
N SER A 291 1.41 20.74 12.20
CA SER A 291 1.37 20.97 10.74
C SER A 291 0.16 21.83 10.36
N GLU A 292 0.31 23.16 10.42
CA GLU A 292 -0.81 24.10 10.31
C GLU A 292 -1.66 23.90 9.05
N VAL A 293 -1.01 23.87 7.87
CA VAL A 293 -1.69 23.72 6.58
C VAL A 293 -2.48 22.40 6.51
N ARG A 294 -1.84 21.28 6.88
CA ARG A 294 -2.50 19.97 6.86
C ARG A 294 -3.67 19.93 7.83
N THR A 295 -3.48 20.45 9.03
CA THR A 295 -4.53 20.53 10.06
C THR A 295 -5.75 21.30 9.58
N ARG A 296 -5.57 22.45 8.92
CA ARG A 296 -6.69 23.23 8.37
C ARG A 296 -7.41 22.51 7.24
N ILE A 297 -6.66 21.94 6.28
CA ILE A 297 -7.27 21.26 5.13
C ILE A 297 -8.12 20.07 5.58
N VAL A 298 -7.59 19.21 6.44
CA VAL A 298 -8.33 18.03 6.90
C VAL A 298 -9.48 18.40 7.84
N PHE A 299 -9.36 19.48 8.62
CA PHE A 299 -10.48 20.00 9.41
C PHE A 299 -11.61 20.52 8.52
N ALA A 300 -11.28 21.33 7.51
CA ALA A 300 -12.25 21.84 6.55
C ALA A 300 -12.96 20.69 5.82
N ALA A 301 -12.22 19.67 5.38
CA ALA A 301 -12.80 18.48 4.77
C ALA A 301 -13.72 17.71 5.73
N ALA A 302 -13.32 17.55 7.00
CA ALA A 302 -14.15 16.92 8.03
C ALA A 302 -15.45 17.68 8.29
N ALA A 303 -15.36 18.99 8.48
CA ALA A 303 -16.50 19.85 8.76
C ALA A 303 -17.46 19.94 7.57
N ALA A 304 -16.94 20.04 6.34
CA ALA A 304 -17.74 20.02 5.12
C ALA A 304 -18.44 18.68 4.91
N GLY A 305 -17.75 17.55 5.15
CA GLY A 305 -18.36 16.23 5.08
C GLY A 305 -19.46 16.05 6.14
N LEU A 306 -19.24 16.52 7.37
CA LEU A 306 -20.26 16.47 8.42
C LEU A 306 -21.47 17.37 8.08
N ALA A 307 -21.25 18.56 7.52
CA ALA A 307 -22.33 19.42 7.07
C ALA A 307 -23.15 18.78 5.93
N ALA A 308 -22.47 18.13 4.97
CA ALA A 308 -23.13 17.41 3.89
C ALA A 308 -23.94 16.20 4.40
N PHE A 309 -23.43 15.49 5.41
CA PHE A 309 -24.19 14.46 6.12
C PHE A 309 -25.47 15.02 6.76
N VAL A 310 -25.36 16.10 7.55
CA VAL A 310 -26.52 16.73 8.20
C VAL A 310 -27.54 17.22 7.17
N ALA A 311 -27.08 17.87 6.09
CA ALA A 311 -27.95 18.33 5.02
C ALA A 311 -28.73 17.16 4.40
N LEU A 312 -28.07 16.04 4.15
CA LEU A 312 -28.71 14.85 3.60
C LEU A 312 -29.71 14.20 4.55
N GLU A 313 -29.41 14.09 5.84
CA GLU A 313 -30.36 13.55 6.83
C GLU A 313 -31.63 14.40 6.89
N VAL A 314 -31.46 15.71 6.94
CA VAL A 314 -32.58 16.65 7.09
C VAL A 314 -33.42 16.74 5.82
N LEU A 315 -32.82 16.58 4.63
CA LEU A 315 -33.57 16.48 3.36
C LEU A 315 -34.34 15.15 3.22
N ARG A 316 -33.90 14.09 3.90
CA ARG A 316 -34.59 12.79 3.92
C ARG A 316 -35.73 12.75 4.93
N GLU A 317 -35.67 13.58 5.97
CA GLU A 317 -36.69 13.71 7.00
C GLU A 317 -37.95 14.37 6.44
N GLY A 318 -38.91 13.57 5.98
CA GLY A 318 -40.16 14.07 5.40
C GLY A 318 -41.09 14.79 6.38
N ALA A 319 -40.76 14.82 7.66
CA ALA A 319 -41.53 15.52 8.69
C ALA A 319 -41.26 17.04 8.74
N LEU A 320 -40.14 17.50 8.17
CA LEU A 320 -39.76 18.92 8.20
C LEU A 320 -40.27 19.66 6.97
N PRO A 321 -40.76 20.90 7.12
CA PRO A 321 -41.02 21.77 5.98
C PRO A 321 -39.73 22.07 5.19
N ASP A 322 -39.82 22.16 3.85
CA ASP A 322 -38.66 22.37 2.97
C ASP A 322 -37.77 23.57 3.36
N TRP A 323 -38.38 24.68 3.79
CA TRP A 323 -37.65 25.87 4.22
C TRP A 323 -36.82 25.61 5.48
N ALA A 324 -37.30 24.77 6.40
CA ALA A 324 -36.61 24.43 7.63
C ALA A 324 -35.41 23.53 7.31
N SER A 325 -35.60 22.56 6.41
CA SER A 325 -34.52 21.69 5.93
C SER A 325 -33.41 22.47 5.23
N ALA A 326 -33.79 23.41 4.35
CA ALA A 326 -32.85 24.30 3.69
C ALA A 326 -32.08 25.20 4.68
N LEU A 327 -32.77 25.76 5.68
CA LEU A 327 -32.15 26.59 6.72
C LEU A 327 -31.14 25.81 7.55
N ILE A 328 -31.48 24.59 8.00
CA ILE A 328 -30.58 23.74 8.79
C ILE A 328 -29.32 23.39 7.97
N ALA A 329 -29.49 23.01 6.70
CA ALA A 329 -28.38 22.74 5.80
C ALA A 329 -27.47 23.97 5.62
N ALA A 330 -28.06 25.15 5.38
CA ALA A 330 -27.31 26.40 5.23
C ALA A 330 -26.52 26.75 6.50
N ILE A 331 -27.11 26.60 7.68
CA ILE A 331 -26.45 26.80 8.97
C ILE A 331 -25.29 25.81 9.14
N ALA A 332 -25.48 24.53 8.82
CA ALA A 332 -24.44 23.52 8.94
C ALA A 332 -23.21 23.85 8.09
N PHE A 333 -23.40 24.27 6.83
CA PHE A 333 -22.31 24.68 5.95
C PHE A 333 -21.66 26.01 6.40
N ALA A 334 -22.44 26.99 6.84
CA ALA A 334 -21.91 28.24 7.38
C ALA A 334 -21.01 27.97 8.61
N LEU A 335 -21.45 27.10 9.52
CA LEU A 335 -20.64 26.67 10.68
C LEU A 335 -19.37 25.94 10.25
N ALA A 336 -19.45 25.03 9.27
CA ALA A 336 -18.28 24.32 8.76
C ALA A 336 -17.19 25.28 8.24
N ILE A 337 -17.60 26.38 7.59
CA ILE A 337 -16.69 27.43 7.10
C ILE A 337 -16.14 28.25 8.28
N ILE A 338 -17.01 28.79 9.13
CA ILE A 338 -16.63 29.73 10.21
C ILE A 338 -15.70 29.05 11.22
N ILE A 339 -16.01 27.80 11.63
CA ILE A 339 -15.23 27.10 12.65
C ILE A 339 -13.80 26.85 12.18
N ASN A 340 -13.54 26.71 10.87
CA ASN A 340 -12.18 26.53 10.35
C ASN A 340 -11.24 27.73 10.66
N PHE A 341 -11.80 28.91 10.94
CA PHE A 341 -11.08 30.12 11.35
C PHE A 341 -10.99 30.28 12.87
N ALA A 342 -11.65 29.44 13.66
CA ALA A 342 -11.68 29.56 15.11
C ALA A 342 -10.28 29.34 15.74
N PRO A 343 -9.97 30.07 16.83
CA PRO A 343 -8.76 29.82 17.60
C PRO A 343 -8.78 28.40 18.15
N GLY A 344 -7.68 27.67 17.96
CA GLY A 344 -7.52 26.29 18.44
C GLY A 344 -7.75 25.19 17.40
N VAL A 345 -8.25 25.49 16.19
CA VAL A 345 -8.28 24.51 15.08
C VAL A 345 -6.87 24.01 14.76
N VAL A 346 -5.93 24.96 14.66
CA VAL A 346 -4.50 24.66 14.56
C VAL A 346 -3.93 24.53 15.96
N GLY A 347 -3.04 23.56 16.16
CA GLY A 347 -2.38 23.36 17.45
C GLY A 347 -1.41 24.49 17.75
N HIS A 348 -1.30 24.88 19.03
CA HIS A 348 -0.16 25.64 19.52
C HIS A 348 1.06 24.72 19.54
N GLY A 349 1.55 24.30 18.38
CA GLY A 349 2.80 23.54 18.29
C GLY A 349 3.91 24.33 19.01
N PRO A 350 4.87 23.68 19.67
CA PRO A 350 5.94 24.38 20.37
C PRO A 350 6.69 25.26 19.36
N ARG A 351 6.46 26.58 19.43
CA ARG A 351 7.05 27.60 18.55
C ARG A 351 8.59 27.70 18.66
N GLY A 352 9.26 26.84 19.41
CA GLY A 352 10.68 27.02 19.78
C GLY A 352 11.74 26.29 18.94
N LEU A 353 11.53 25.04 18.50
CA LEU A 353 12.71 24.16 18.30
C LEU A 353 13.16 23.87 16.86
N TYR A 354 12.38 24.18 15.82
CA TYR A 354 12.80 23.89 14.43
C TYR A 354 13.67 25.02 13.83
N GLY A 355 13.37 26.28 14.16
CA GLY A 355 14.21 27.42 13.80
C GLY A 355 15.55 27.41 14.53
N GLU A 356 15.54 27.22 15.85
CA GLU A 356 16.76 27.17 16.67
C GLU A 356 17.68 25.99 16.31
N LYS A 357 17.13 24.79 16.05
CA LYS A 357 17.99 23.65 15.68
C LYS A 357 18.69 23.83 14.34
N ASN A 358 18.07 24.51 13.36
CA ASN A 358 18.71 24.78 12.08
C ASN A 358 19.71 25.94 12.17
N LEU A 359 19.37 27.01 12.89
CA LEU A 359 20.28 28.13 13.16
C LEU A 359 21.53 27.70 13.95
N HIS A 360 21.38 26.80 14.93
CA HIS A 360 22.53 26.25 15.67
C HIS A 360 23.35 25.24 14.86
N ARG A 361 22.75 24.53 13.90
CA ARG A 361 23.46 23.60 13.03
C ARG A 361 24.30 24.33 11.99
N GLU A 362 23.83 25.48 11.50
CA GLU A 362 24.61 26.38 10.63
C GLU A 362 25.72 27.08 11.41
N ARG A 363 25.47 27.62 12.61
CA ARG A 363 26.54 28.20 13.45
C ARG A 363 27.65 27.20 13.79
N ARG A 364 27.32 25.93 14.06
CA ARG A 364 28.32 24.89 14.31
C ARG A 364 29.12 24.47 13.07
N ARG A 365 28.57 24.67 11.87
CA ARG A 365 29.31 24.46 10.61
C ARG A 365 30.21 25.65 10.29
N GLN A 366 29.77 26.87 10.59
CA GLN A 366 30.58 28.08 10.41
C GLN A 366 31.75 28.18 11.40
N HIS A 367 31.64 27.63 12.61
CA HIS A 367 32.79 27.56 13.56
C HIS A 367 33.75 26.40 13.33
N ARG A 368 33.53 25.57 12.30
CA ARG A 368 34.38 24.40 11.96
C ARG A 368 34.98 24.48 10.55
N ALA A 369 34.78 25.60 9.85
CA ALA A 369 35.48 25.96 8.63
C ALA A 369 36.53 27.02 8.97
#